data_AF-A0A7K2N6I2-F1
#
_entry.id   AF-A0A7K2N6I2-F1
#
_cell.length_a   1.000
_cell.length_b   1.000
_cell.length_c   1.000
_cell.angle_alpha   90.00
_cell.angle_beta   90.00
_cell.angle_gamma   90.00
#
_symmetry.space_group_name_H-M   'P 1'
#
loop_
_entity.id
_entity.type
_entity.pdbx_description
1 polymer ?
#
loop_
_entity_poly.entity_id
_entity_poly.type
_entity_poly.pdbx_seq_one_letter_code
_entity_poly.pdbx_strand_id
1 'polypeptide(L)'
;MADTRLLIAASGTEESPHAHLDPVVAAEVSWGNRIVRDWYITDWHFGFWDLRLERPFHVELLRSTFRFPPNVKLFTIGHHAGGQEPKMGMGDGRFVGITAPLPQGRPTVDREIEL
;
A
#
# COMPACT_ATOMS: atom_id res chain seq x y z
N MET A 1 -17.43 3.55 -22.40
CA MET A 1 -17.62 4.54 -21.32
C MET A 1 -16.25 5.02 -20.89
N ALA A 2 -16.07 6.32 -20.64
CA ALA A 2 -14.79 6.83 -20.13
C ALA A 2 -14.54 6.26 -18.73
N ASP A 3 -13.32 5.82 -18.46
CA ASP A 3 -12.92 5.37 -17.13
C ASP A 3 -12.89 6.58 -16.18
N THR A 4 -13.76 6.57 -15.16
CA THR A 4 -13.95 7.69 -14.22
C THR A 4 -13.01 7.61 -13.01
N ARG A 5 -12.17 6.58 -12.93
CA ARG A 5 -11.25 6.37 -11.81
C ARG A 5 -10.11 7.39 -11.80
N LEU A 6 -9.68 7.78 -10.60
CA LEU A 6 -8.57 8.71 -10.41
C LEU A 6 -7.23 8.01 -10.73
N LEU A 7 -6.41 8.61 -11.58
CA LEU A 7 -5.07 8.10 -11.87
C LEU A 7 -4.11 8.45 -10.72
N ILE A 8 -3.51 7.43 -10.12
CA ILE A 8 -2.40 7.58 -9.16
C ILE A 8 -1.11 7.85 -9.95
N ALA A 9 -0.30 8.81 -9.48
CA ALA A 9 1.00 9.08 -10.07
C ALA A 9 1.97 7.91 -9.84
N ALA A 10 2.90 7.67 -10.75
CA ALA A 10 3.85 6.56 -10.66
C ALA A 10 4.86 6.71 -9.52
N SER A 11 5.14 7.95 -9.07
CA SER A 11 6.07 8.22 -7.99
C SER A 11 5.79 9.58 -7.37
N GLY A 12 6.31 9.81 -6.17
CA GLY A 12 6.34 11.14 -5.55
C GLY A 12 7.45 12.01 -6.12
N THR A 13 7.76 13.09 -5.40
CA THR A 13 8.87 14.01 -5.71
C THR A 13 10.08 13.67 -4.84
N GLU A 14 11.22 14.31 -5.12
CA GLU A 14 12.43 14.16 -4.28
C GLU A 14 12.20 14.65 -2.84
N GLU A 15 11.48 15.76 -2.69
CA GLU A 15 11.15 16.37 -1.39
C GLU A 15 10.02 15.63 -0.65
N SER A 16 9.19 14.88 -1.37
CA SER A 16 8.07 14.13 -0.80
C SER A 16 7.86 12.82 -1.56
N PRO A 17 8.73 11.81 -1.31
CA PRO A 17 8.70 10.54 -2.05
C PRO A 17 7.36 9.82 -1.95
N HIS A 18 6.70 9.92 -0.79
CA HIS A 18 5.44 9.21 -0.52
C HIS A 18 4.18 9.89 -1.05
N ALA A 19 4.25 11.16 -1.46
CA ALA A 19 3.05 11.99 -1.71
C ALA A 19 2.09 11.44 -2.76
N HIS A 20 2.60 10.63 -3.70
CA HIS A 20 1.78 9.99 -4.72
C HIS A 20 0.81 8.93 -4.16
N LEU A 21 1.08 8.36 -2.98
CA LEU A 21 0.21 7.41 -2.30
C LEU A 21 -0.70 8.07 -1.26
N ASP A 22 -0.54 9.37 -0.96
CA ASP A 22 -1.42 10.08 -0.03
C ASP A 22 -2.92 9.99 -0.41
N PRO A 23 -3.33 10.03 -1.70
CA PRO A 23 -4.72 9.82 -2.08
C PRO A 23 -5.25 8.43 -1.70
N VAL A 24 -4.40 7.40 -1.76
CA VAL A 24 -4.75 6.03 -1.34
C VAL A 24 -4.96 5.98 0.16
N VAL A 25 -4.06 6.59 0.94
CA VAL A 25 -4.18 6.69 2.40
C VAL A 25 -5.45 7.44 2.79
N ALA A 26 -5.70 8.59 2.17
CA ALA A 26 -6.89 9.40 2.43
C ALA A 26 -8.18 8.62 2.16
N ALA A 27 -8.24 7.86 1.06
CA ALA A 27 -9.38 7.04 0.72
C ALA A 27 -9.59 5.91 1.73
N GLU A 28 -8.55 5.16 2.10
CA GLU A 28 -8.61 4.10 3.12
C GLU A 28 -9.14 4.64 4.46
N VAL A 29 -8.65 5.79 4.91
CA VAL A 29 -9.14 6.46 6.12
C VAL A 29 -10.62 6.85 5.97
N SER A 30 -11.02 7.40 4.82
CA SER A 30 -12.42 7.76 4.56
C SER A 30 -13.38 6.56 4.57
N TRP A 31 -12.88 5.37 4.24
CA TRP A 31 -13.62 4.11 4.28
C TRP A 31 -13.61 3.43 5.66
N GLY A 32 -12.99 4.07 6.67
CA GLY A 32 -13.00 3.59 8.05
C GLY A 32 -11.78 2.76 8.44
N ASN A 33 -10.71 2.78 7.66
CA ASN A 33 -9.39 2.35 8.12
C ASN A 33 -8.76 3.40 9.05
N ARG A 34 -7.66 3.05 9.73
CA ARG A 34 -6.92 3.97 10.60
C ARG A 34 -5.43 3.84 10.40
N ILE A 35 -4.71 4.95 10.55
CA ILE A 35 -3.25 4.99 10.54
C ILE A 35 -2.76 4.59 11.94
N VAL A 36 -2.05 3.46 12.02
CA VAL A 36 -1.36 2.99 13.24
C VAL A 36 -0.03 3.73 13.39
N ARG A 37 0.66 3.93 12.27
CA ARG A 37 1.92 4.65 12.21
C ARG A 37 1.98 5.44 10.92
N ASP A 38 2.10 6.75 11.06
CA ASP A 38 2.26 7.66 9.92
C ASP A 38 3.64 7.50 9.26
N TRP A 39 3.82 8.06 8.08
CA TRP A 39 5.00 7.94 7.23
C TRP A 39 6.31 7.93 8.03
N TYR A 40 7.04 6.81 7.97
CA TYR A 40 8.28 6.62 8.71
C TYR A 40 9.31 5.87 7.88
N ILE A 41 10.58 6.13 8.15
CA ILE A 41 11.69 5.43 7.50
C ILE A 41 11.91 4.08 8.20
N THR A 42 11.82 3.00 7.44
CA THR A 42 12.05 1.61 7.87
C THR A 42 13.52 1.20 7.77
N ASP A 43 14.24 1.73 6.78
CA ASP A 43 15.70 1.60 6.67
C ASP A 43 16.30 2.92 6.17
N TRP A 44 17.11 3.53 7.02
CA TRP A 44 17.73 4.83 6.81
C TRP A 44 18.84 4.83 5.76
N HIS A 45 19.45 3.68 5.47
CA HIS A 45 20.50 3.60 4.44
C HIS A 45 19.93 3.70 3.04
N PHE A 46 18.69 3.26 2.85
CA PHE A 46 18.03 3.22 1.55
C PHE A 46 16.82 4.16 1.46
N GLY A 47 16.43 4.79 2.58
CA GLY A 47 15.32 5.73 2.62
C GLY A 47 13.97 5.07 2.37
N PHE A 48 13.76 3.82 2.83
CA PHE A 48 12.48 3.15 2.65
C PHE A 48 11.40 3.76 3.55
N TRP A 49 10.42 4.42 2.97
CA TRP A 49 9.24 4.97 3.64
C TRP A 49 8.12 3.94 3.71
N ASP A 50 7.50 3.84 4.88
CA ASP A 50 6.31 3.04 5.10
C ASP A 50 5.26 3.82 5.88
N LEU A 51 3.99 3.51 5.67
CA LEU A 51 2.87 3.91 6.51
C LEU A 51 2.08 2.66 6.88
N ARG A 52 1.68 2.53 8.15
CA ARG A 52 0.97 1.35 8.63
C ARG A 52 -0.50 1.62 8.91
N LEU A 53 -1.37 0.81 8.31
CA LEU A 53 -2.81 0.78 8.56
C LEU A 53 -3.20 -0.23 9.64
N GLU A 54 -4.32 0.02 10.31
CA GLU A 54 -4.88 -0.82 11.38
C GLU A 54 -5.61 -2.04 10.84
N ARG A 55 -6.29 -1.89 9.69
CA ARG A 55 -7.11 -2.92 9.07
C ARG A 55 -6.60 -3.25 7.66
N PRO A 56 -6.91 -4.44 7.13
CA PRO A 56 -6.57 -4.79 5.75
C PRO A 56 -7.09 -3.76 4.75
N PHE A 57 -6.43 -3.68 3.59
CA PHE A 57 -6.87 -2.81 2.49
C PHE A 57 -8.29 -3.13 2.01
N HIS A 58 -9.04 -2.10 1.65
CA HIS A 58 -10.33 -2.23 0.97
C HIS A 58 -10.12 -2.44 -0.53
N VAL A 59 -9.58 -3.61 -0.91
CA VAL A 59 -9.11 -3.90 -2.29
C VAL A 59 -10.14 -3.59 -3.38
N GLU A 60 -11.40 -3.98 -3.18
CA GLU A 60 -12.45 -3.71 -4.18
C GLU A 60 -12.80 -2.21 -4.30
N LEU A 61 -12.70 -1.46 -3.20
CA LEU A 61 -12.87 -0.01 -3.23
C LEU A 61 -11.68 0.67 -3.92
N LEU A 62 -10.45 0.17 -3.70
CA LEU A 62 -9.26 0.66 -4.38
C LEU A 62 -9.37 0.48 -5.91
N ARG A 63 -9.73 -0.73 -6.37
CA ARG A 63 -9.89 -1.06 -7.80
C ARG A 63 -10.96 -0.21 -8.50
N SER A 64 -12.06 0.07 -7.79
CA SER A 64 -13.19 0.84 -8.32
C SER A 64 -12.98 2.36 -8.22
N THR A 65 -12.03 2.84 -7.42
CA THR A 65 -11.75 4.26 -7.21
C THR A 65 -10.55 4.75 -8.03
N PHE A 66 -9.51 3.92 -8.15
CA PHE A 66 -8.21 4.34 -8.68
C PHE A 66 -7.78 3.55 -9.91
N ARG A 67 -6.97 4.20 -10.76
CA ARG A 67 -6.12 3.54 -11.75
C ARG A 67 -4.70 3.58 -11.23
N PHE A 68 -4.09 2.42 -11.08
CA PHE A 68 -2.72 2.30 -10.64
C PHE A 68 -1.77 2.21 -11.84
N PRO A 69 -0.62 2.89 -11.79
CA PRO A 69 0.43 2.68 -12.77
C PRO A 69 1.10 1.31 -12.54
N PRO A 70 1.73 0.70 -13.58
CA PRO A 70 2.24 -0.67 -13.50
C PRO A 70 3.28 -0.94 -12.40
N ASN A 71 3.94 0.10 -11.88
CA ASN A 71 4.93 -0.02 -10.82
C ASN A 71 4.31 0.01 -9.41
N VAL A 72 3.08 0.50 -9.26
CA VAL A 72 2.37 0.46 -7.98
C VAL A 72 1.63 -0.86 -7.86
N LYS A 73 2.08 -1.69 -6.92
CA LYS A 73 1.60 -3.06 -6.76
C LYS A 73 1.07 -3.30 -5.37
N LEU A 74 0.03 -4.11 -5.27
CA LEU A 74 -0.43 -4.69 -4.01
C LEU A 74 0.06 -6.13 -3.93
N PHE A 75 0.61 -6.54 -2.80
CA PHE A 75 1.10 -7.89 -2.59
C PHE A 75 0.87 -8.36 -1.16
N THR A 76 0.82 -9.66 -0.97
CA THR A 76 0.86 -10.29 0.35
C THR A 76 2.28 -10.68 0.69
N ILE A 77 2.65 -10.54 1.96
CA ILE A 77 3.95 -10.91 2.50
C ILE A 77 3.70 -11.98 3.56
N GLY A 78 4.34 -13.13 3.40
CA GLY A 78 4.23 -14.25 4.33
C GLY A 78 5.04 -14.13 5.61
N HIS A 79 4.93 -15.16 6.44
CA HIS A 79 5.84 -15.35 7.57
C HIS A 79 7.24 -15.63 7.02
N HIS A 80 8.15 -14.68 7.18
CA HIS A 80 9.57 -14.92 6.94
C HIS A 80 10.26 -15.43 8.20
N ALA A 81 11.30 -16.25 8.02
CA ALA A 81 12.17 -16.75 9.08
C ALA A 81 12.78 -15.55 9.84
N GLY A 82 12.19 -15.21 10.99
CA GLY A 82 12.45 -13.94 11.69
C GLY A 82 11.25 -13.43 12.50
N GLY A 83 10.08 -14.06 12.43
CA GLY A 83 8.94 -13.74 13.28
C GLY A 83 8.15 -12.50 12.82
N GLN A 84 8.28 -12.10 11.56
CA GLN A 84 7.41 -11.06 11.01
C GLN A 84 6.00 -11.61 10.77
N GLU A 85 5.01 -10.91 11.33
CA GLU A 85 3.61 -11.18 11.10
C GLU A 85 3.24 -10.97 9.62
N PRO A 86 2.39 -11.84 9.04
CA PRO A 86 1.90 -11.72 7.69
C PRO A 86 1.14 -10.41 7.47
N LYS A 87 1.39 -9.78 6.32
CA LYS A 87 0.84 -8.46 6.01
C LYS A 87 0.58 -8.29 4.52
N MET A 88 -0.17 -7.26 4.16
CA MET A 88 -0.27 -6.72 2.82
C MET A 88 0.70 -5.54 2.69
N GLY A 89 1.32 -5.40 1.53
CA GLY A 89 2.08 -4.23 1.14
C GLY A 89 1.54 -3.66 -0.17
N MET A 90 1.28 -2.36 -0.21
CA MET A 90 1.16 -1.61 -1.44
C MET A 90 2.44 -0.79 -1.61
N GLY A 91 3.10 -0.82 -2.76
CA GLY A 91 4.32 -0.02 -2.94
C GLY A 91 4.62 0.30 -4.39
N ASP A 92 5.47 1.30 -4.60
CA ASP A 92 5.81 1.88 -5.91
C ASP A 92 6.94 1.15 -6.65
N GLY A 93 7.39 0.01 -6.12
CA GLY A 93 8.50 -0.78 -6.64
C GLY A 93 9.89 -0.18 -6.37
N ARG A 94 9.96 0.95 -5.64
CA ARG A 94 11.21 1.57 -5.20
C ARG A 94 11.32 1.50 -3.68
N PHE A 95 10.94 2.57 -3.00
CA PHE A 95 11.25 2.82 -1.59
C PHE A 95 10.05 3.30 -0.80
N VAL A 96 8.84 3.34 -1.37
CA VAL A 96 7.64 3.81 -0.66
C VAL A 96 6.59 2.72 -0.64
N GLY A 97 6.02 2.45 0.53
CA GLY A 97 4.87 1.58 0.66
C GLY A 97 3.90 1.90 1.78
N ILE A 98 2.75 1.24 1.74
CA ILE A 98 1.75 1.21 2.79
C ILE A 98 1.61 -0.25 3.21
N THR A 99 1.72 -0.53 4.50
CA THR A 99 1.50 -1.86 5.07
C THR A 99 0.19 -1.96 5.82
N ALA A 100 -0.48 -3.11 5.72
CA ALA A 100 -1.73 -3.41 6.41
C ALA A 100 -1.76 -4.88 6.85
N PRO A 101 -2.55 -5.28 7.86
CA PRO A 101 -2.74 -6.69 8.19
C PRO A 101 -3.32 -7.50 7.02
N LEU A 102 -3.08 -8.81 7.00
CA LEU A 102 -3.81 -9.70 6.08
C LEU A 102 -5.28 -9.86 6.50
N PRO A 103 -6.22 -9.99 5.55
CA PRO A 103 -7.59 -10.40 5.86
C PRO A 103 -7.60 -11.84 6.42
N GLN A 104 -8.39 -12.07 7.47
CA GLN A 104 -8.57 -13.42 8.02
C GLN A 104 -9.06 -14.39 6.92
N GLY A 105 -8.40 -15.54 6.79
CA GLY A 105 -8.83 -16.61 5.88
C GLY A 105 -8.29 -16.56 4.44
N ARG A 106 -7.39 -15.63 4.07
CA ARG A 106 -6.72 -15.70 2.75
C ARG A 106 -5.45 -16.58 2.83
N PRO A 107 -5.35 -17.66 2.03
CA PRO A 107 -4.22 -18.60 2.07
C PRO A 107 -3.01 -18.17 1.23
N THR A 108 -3.03 -17.01 0.59
CA THR A 108 -2.02 -16.60 -0.38
C THR A 108 -1.00 -15.67 0.24
N VAL A 109 0.10 -16.24 0.68
CA VAL A 109 1.33 -15.53 1.02
C VAL A 109 2.22 -15.39 -0.22
N ASP A 110 2.95 -14.28 -0.31
CA ASP A 110 3.90 -13.94 -1.38
C ASP A 110 3.26 -13.89 -2.78
N ARG A 111 2.09 -13.25 -2.89
CA ARG A 111 1.38 -13.07 -4.17
C ARG A 111 1.04 -11.61 -4.43
N GLU A 112 1.26 -11.18 -5.66
CA GLU A 112 0.72 -9.93 -6.19
C GLU A 112 -0.80 -10.04 -6.32
N ILE A 113 -1.50 -8.99 -5.93
CA ILE A 113 -2.94 -8.81 -6.04
C ILE A 113 -3.16 -7.74 -7.11
N GLU A 114 -3.91 -8.09 -8.14
CA GLU A 114 -4.26 -7.19 -9.24
C GLU A 114 -5.02 -5.95 -8.70
N LEU A 115 -4.69 -4.76 -9.20
CA LEU A 115 -5.29 -3.47 -8.82
C LEU A 115 -5.90 -2.76 -10.04
#